data_AF-A0A7J7F558-F1
#
_entry.id   AF-A0A7J7F558-F1
#
_cell.length_a   1.000
_cell.length_b   1.000
_cell.length_c   1.000
_cell.angle_alpha   90.00
_cell.angle_beta   90.00
_cell.angle_gamma   90.00
#
_symmetry.space_group_name_H-M   'P 1'
#
loop_
_entity.id
_entity.type
_entity.pdbx_description
1 polymer ?
#
loop_
_entity_poly.entity_id
_entity_poly.type
_entity_poly.pdbx_seq_one_letter_code
_entity_poly.pdbx_strand_id
1 'polypeptide(L)'
;MKIRTRSDPFQAQYVHQKRFTNSMNQEKLAKLQAQVRIGGKGTARRKKKVVHRTATADDKKLQSSLKKLAVNNIAGIEEIEAEVLDSKAPKPEDIDEEDDDVPDLVENFDEASKNEAN
;
A
#
# COMPACT_ATOMS: atom_id res chain seq x y z
N MET A 1 48.15 52.67 -20.29
CA MET A 1 48.29 51.71 -19.16
C MET A 1 46.88 51.32 -18.73
N LYS A 2 46.44 50.07 -18.95
CA LYS A 2 46.25 49.03 -17.89
C LYS A 2 45.59 49.65 -16.64
N ILE A 3 44.31 49.38 -16.36
CA ILE A 3 43.90 48.21 -15.56
C ILE A 3 42.59 47.61 -16.10
N ARG A 4 42.62 46.28 -16.27
CA ARG A 4 41.50 45.40 -16.63
C ARG A 4 40.69 45.12 -15.36
N THR A 5 39.44 45.55 -15.28
CA THR A 5 38.51 45.05 -14.26
C THR A 5 37.95 43.72 -14.73
N ARG A 6 38.40 42.64 -14.08
CA ARG A 6 37.85 41.29 -14.23
C ARG A 6 36.47 41.25 -13.58
N SER A 7 35.43 40.92 -14.33
CA SER A 7 34.20 40.35 -13.76
C SER A 7 33.86 39.12 -14.59
N ASP A 8 34.31 37.96 -14.12
CA ASP A 8 34.02 36.67 -14.72
C ASP A 8 32.50 36.42 -14.73
N PRO A 9 31.86 36.13 -15.88
CA PRO A 9 30.45 35.75 -15.94
C PRO A 9 30.28 34.24 -15.67
N PHE A 10 31.02 33.70 -14.71
CA PHE A 10 30.91 32.30 -14.32
C PHE A 10 29.76 32.12 -13.33
N GLN A 11 28.53 32.25 -13.83
CA GLN A 11 27.33 31.65 -13.22
C GLN A 11 26.14 31.65 -14.19
N ALA A 12 26.36 31.21 -15.43
CA ALA A 12 25.28 30.76 -16.32
C ALA A 12 24.84 29.32 -16.00
N GLN A 13 24.71 28.99 -14.71
CA GLN A 13 23.97 27.82 -14.25
C GLN A 13 22.96 28.30 -13.22
N TYR A 14 21.95 29.03 -13.69
CA TYR A 14 20.72 29.13 -12.91
C TYR A 14 20.01 27.78 -13.02
N VAL A 15 20.29 26.99 -11.99
CA VAL A 15 19.67 25.74 -11.60
C VAL A 15 18.21 25.73 -12.03
N HIS A 16 17.86 24.81 -12.92
CA HIS A 16 16.48 24.52 -13.27
C HIS A 16 15.83 23.87 -12.04
N GLN A 17 15.40 24.71 -11.10
CA GLN A 17 14.72 24.25 -9.90
C GLN A 17 13.32 23.77 -10.30
N LYS A 18 13.22 22.49 -10.64
CA LYS A 18 11.97 21.76 -10.62
C LYS A 18 11.48 21.80 -9.17
N ARG A 19 10.69 22.83 -8.84
CA ARG A 19 9.78 22.80 -7.69
C ARG A 19 8.85 21.61 -7.94
N PHE A 20 9.20 20.45 -7.39
CA PHE A 20 8.24 19.36 -7.23
C PHE A 20 7.27 19.84 -6.16
N THR A 21 6.22 20.52 -6.59
CA THR A 21 5.04 20.67 -5.75
C THR A 21 4.48 19.26 -5.55
N ASN A 22 4.35 18.82 -4.29
CA ASN A 22 3.69 17.56 -3.91
C ASN A 22 2.17 17.55 -4.21
N SER A 23 1.70 18.44 -5.08
CA SER A 23 0.31 18.48 -5.54
C SER A 23 0.12 17.43 -6.63
N MET A 24 -0.93 16.62 -6.49
CA MET A 24 -1.26 15.53 -7.41
C MET A 24 -1.34 16.06 -8.85
N ASN A 25 -0.43 15.62 -9.70
CA ASN A 25 -0.40 16.03 -11.10
C ASN A 25 -1.44 15.22 -11.88
N GLN A 26 -2.55 15.88 -12.23
CA GLN A 26 -3.69 15.26 -12.90
C GLN A 26 -3.33 14.64 -14.26
N GLU A 27 -2.44 15.25 -15.04
CA GLU A 27 -2.04 14.72 -16.35
C GLU A 27 -1.20 13.45 -16.24
N LYS A 28 -0.28 13.40 -15.27
CA LYS A 28 0.52 12.18 -15.01
C LYS A 28 -0.36 11.06 -14.48
N LEU A 29 -1.33 11.40 -13.62
CA LEU A 29 -2.30 10.43 -13.12
C LEU A 29 -3.18 9.87 -14.23
N ALA A 30 -3.72 10.73 -15.11
CA ALA A 30 -4.54 10.31 -16.25
C ALA A 30 -3.77 9.40 -17.21
N LYS A 31 -2.50 9.72 -17.50
CA LYS A 31 -1.61 8.88 -18.32
C LYS A 31 -1.34 7.52 -17.67
N LEU A 32 -1.08 7.50 -16.36
CA LEU A 32 -0.91 6.25 -15.62
C LEU A 32 -2.21 5.43 -15.61
N GLN A 33 -3.37 6.06 -15.40
CA GLN A 33 -4.69 5.43 -15.45
C GLN A 33 -5.03 4.85 -16.84
N ALA A 34 -4.56 5.47 -17.92
CA ALA A 34 -4.70 4.91 -19.27
C ALA A 34 -3.76 3.73 -19.53
N GLN A 35 -2.57 3.72 -18.89
CA GLN A 35 -1.57 2.67 -19.03
C GLN A 35 -1.87 1.43 -18.17
N VAL A 36 -2.58 1.57 -17.04
CA VAL A 36 -2.92 0.41 -16.21
C VAL A 36 -3.81 -0.56 -16.99
N ARG A 37 -3.33 -1.80 -17.10
CA ARG A 37 -3.95 -2.92 -17.80
C ARG A 37 -5.17 -3.50 -17.05
N ILE A 38 -6.00 -2.63 -16.49
CA ILE A 38 -7.21 -3.00 -15.72
C ILE A 38 -8.40 -3.18 -16.67
N GLY A 39 -8.29 -2.68 -17.90
CA GLY A 39 -9.34 -2.75 -18.91
C GLY A 39 -10.44 -1.73 -18.62
N GLY A 40 -10.67 -0.81 -19.55
CA GLY A 40 -11.73 0.19 -19.46
C GLY A 40 -13.14 -0.41 -19.62
N LYS A 41 -14.15 0.45 -19.53
CA LYS A 41 -15.56 0.09 -19.76
C LYS A 41 -15.72 -0.60 -21.13
N GLY A 42 -16.29 -1.79 -21.15
CA GLY A 42 -16.48 -2.59 -22.37
C GLY A 42 -15.28 -3.47 -22.78
N THR A 43 -14.13 -3.37 -22.10
CA THR A 43 -13.02 -4.29 -22.35
C THR A 43 -13.29 -5.68 -21.77
N ALA A 44 -12.86 -6.72 -22.49
CA ALA A 44 -13.03 -8.09 -22.04
C ALA A 44 -12.28 -8.33 -20.73
N ARG A 45 -13.02 -8.44 -19.63
CA ARG A 45 -12.46 -8.80 -18.32
C ARG A 45 -12.17 -10.29 -18.29
N ARG A 46 -10.95 -10.66 -17.87
CA ARG A 46 -10.61 -12.07 -17.65
C ARG A 46 -11.60 -12.67 -16.65
N LYS A 47 -12.25 -13.77 -17.04
CA LYS A 47 -13.07 -14.56 -16.11
C LYS A 47 -12.18 -15.03 -14.96
N LYS A 48 -12.70 -14.99 -13.73
CA LYS A 48 -11.98 -15.46 -12.54
C LYS A 48 -11.70 -16.95 -12.72
N LYS A 49 -10.43 -17.32 -12.88
CA LYS A 49 -9.99 -18.70 -12.74
C LYS A 49 -9.84 -18.97 -11.25
N VAL A 50 -10.72 -19.78 -10.68
CA VAL A 50 -10.51 -20.32 -9.34
C VAL A 50 -9.38 -21.35 -9.48
N VAL A 51 -8.23 -21.04 -8.88
CA VAL A 51 -7.10 -21.95 -8.84
C VAL A 51 -7.18 -22.68 -7.51
N HIS A 52 -7.45 -23.98 -7.55
CA HIS A 52 -7.30 -24.84 -6.39
C HIS A 52 -5.80 -25.11 -6.21
N ARG A 53 -5.23 -24.63 -5.11
CA ARG A 53 -3.91 -25.05 -4.65
C ARG A 53 -4.06 -26.34 -3.86
N THR A 54 -3.25 -27.33 -4.20
CA THR A 54 -3.11 -28.55 -3.43
C THR A 54 -2.01 -28.35 -2.39
N ALA A 55 -2.30 -28.62 -1.12
CA ALA A 55 -1.33 -28.45 -0.02
C ALA A 55 -0.02 -29.20 -0.25
N THR A 56 -0.07 -30.34 -0.93
CA THR A 56 1.10 -31.19 -1.22
C THR A 56 2.09 -30.61 -2.25
N ALA A 57 1.67 -29.65 -3.08
CA ALA A 57 2.55 -29.03 -4.08
C ALA A 57 3.44 -27.95 -3.47
N ASP A 58 2.95 -27.25 -2.44
CA ASP A 58 3.67 -26.17 -1.79
C ASP A 58 4.74 -26.73 -0.82
N ASP A 59 4.47 -27.85 -0.16
CA ASP A 59 5.46 -28.53 0.69
C ASP A 59 6.72 -28.96 -0.09
N LYS A 60 6.56 -29.50 -1.31
CA LYS A 60 7.72 -29.84 -2.17
C LYS A 60 8.58 -28.62 -2.53
N LYS A 61 7.96 -27.45 -2.73
CA LYS A 61 8.68 -26.20 -3.02
C LYS A 61 9.40 -25.69 -1.77
N LEU A 62 8.76 -25.77 -0.61
CA LEU A 62 9.35 -25.45 0.67
C LEU A 62 10.59 -26.32 0.93
N GLN A 63 10.45 -27.64 0.81
CA GLN A 63 11.55 -28.60 0.95
C GLN A 63 12.71 -28.30 -0.02
N SER A 64 12.40 -27.93 -1.26
CA SER A 64 13.44 -27.56 -2.24
C SER A 64 14.18 -26.27 -1.87
N SER A 65 13.50 -25.34 -1.21
CA SER A 65 14.06 -24.05 -0.80
C SER A 65 14.94 -24.21 0.44
N LEU A 66 14.50 -24.99 1.43
CA LEU A 66 15.28 -25.32 2.62
C LEU A 66 16.58 -26.07 2.28
N LYS A 67 16.52 -27.02 1.33
CA LYS A 67 17.71 -27.71 0.82
C LYS A 67 18.72 -26.76 0.16
N LYS A 68 18.27 -25.73 -0.57
CA LYS A 68 19.16 -24.71 -1.16
C LYS A 68 19.86 -23.86 -0.11
N LEU A 69 19.21 -23.64 1.02
CA LEU A 69 19.78 -22.94 2.18
C LEU A 69 20.65 -23.86 3.05
N ALA A 70 20.86 -25.12 2.64
CA ALA A 70 21.62 -26.13 3.37
C ALA A 70 21.12 -26.37 4.81
N VAL A 71 19.81 -26.23 5.04
CA VAL A 71 19.19 -26.55 6.33
C VAL A 71 19.05 -28.07 6.45
N ASN A 72 19.49 -28.62 7.57
CA ASN A 72 19.36 -30.05 7.88
C ASN A 72 18.02 -30.32 8.59
N ASN A 73 17.27 -31.32 8.10
CA ASN A 73 16.08 -31.79 8.82
C ASN A 73 16.50 -32.59 10.06
N ILE A 74 15.92 -32.25 11.21
CA ILE A 74 16.04 -33.04 12.43
C ILE A 74 14.99 -34.17 12.33
N ALA A 75 15.44 -35.42 12.42
CA ALA A 75 14.55 -36.57 12.27
C ALA A 75 13.62 -36.72 13.48
N GLY A 76 12.34 -37.03 13.22
CA GLY A 76 11.35 -37.36 14.26
C GLY A 76 10.59 -36.19 14.87
N ILE A 77 10.76 -34.97 14.36
CA ILE A 77 9.99 -33.79 14.79
C ILE A 77 8.93 -33.48 13.73
N GLU A 78 7.68 -33.76 14.04
CA GLU A 78 6.52 -33.45 13.19
C GLU A 78 5.80 -32.16 13.64
N GLU A 79 5.87 -31.84 14.94
CA GLU A 79 5.21 -30.68 15.56
C GLU A 79 6.18 -30.00 16.56
N ILE A 80 6.10 -28.67 16.64
CA ILE A 80 6.89 -27.85 17.58
C ILE A 80 5.91 -27.03 18.40
N GLU A 81 5.91 -27.21 19.72
CA GLU A 81 5.31 -26.25 20.64
C GLU A 81 6.30 -25.10 20.84
N ALA A 82 5.99 -23.95 20.24
CA ALA A 82 6.75 -22.73 20.46
C ALA A 82 6.25 -22.05 21.74
N GLU A 83 6.88 -22.36 22.88
CA GLU A 83 6.68 -21.61 24.11
C GLU A 83 7.38 -20.25 23.97
N VAL A 84 6.59 -19.20 23.71
CA VAL A 84 7.07 -17.83 23.72
C VAL A 84 7.33 -17.46 25.18
N LEU A 85 8.60 -17.32 25.55
CA LEU A 85 9.00 -16.78 26.86
C LEU A 85 8.68 -15.27 26.87
N ASP A 86 7.44 -14.95 27.22
CA ASP A 86 6.94 -13.59 27.33
C ASP A 86 7.70 -12.84 28.44
N SER A 87 8.54 -11.87 28.07
CA SER A 87 8.57 -10.63 28.82
C SER A 87 7.25 -9.90 28.56
N LYS A 88 6.19 -10.33 29.25
CA LYS A 88 4.84 -9.75 29.34
C LYS A 88 4.40 -8.95 28.08
N ALA A 89 3.82 -9.65 27.11
CA ALA A 89 2.93 -9.01 26.15
C ALA A 89 1.74 -8.36 26.92
N PRO A 90 1.28 -7.15 26.55
CA PRO A 90 0.12 -6.53 27.17
C PRO A 90 -1.11 -7.41 26.92
N LYS A 91 -1.82 -7.75 27.99
CA LYS A 91 -3.06 -8.51 27.92
C LYS A 91 -4.12 -7.68 27.19
N PRO A 92 -5.02 -8.31 26.41
CA PRO A 92 -6.13 -7.63 25.75
C PRO A 92 -7.31 -7.28 26.70
N GLU A 93 -7.10 -7.22 28.01
CA GLU A 93 -8.19 -7.12 29.02
C GLU A 93 -8.69 -5.68 29.28
N ASP A 94 -8.11 -4.64 28.65
CA ASP A 94 -8.48 -3.22 28.88
C ASP A 94 -9.06 -2.52 27.64
N ILE A 95 -9.61 -3.25 26.66
CA ILE A 95 -10.46 -2.61 25.64
C ILE A 95 -11.87 -2.64 26.22
N ASP A 96 -12.16 -1.67 27.08
CA ASP A 96 -13.51 -1.40 27.54
C ASP A 96 -14.40 -1.27 26.31
N GLU A 97 -15.44 -2.09 26.30
CA GLU A 97 -16.60 -2.03 25.43
C GLU A 97 -17.31 -0.69 25.67
N GLU A 98 -16.72 0.42 25.21
CA GLU A 98 -17.52 1.60 24.91
C GLU A 98 -18.30 1.24 23.65
N ASP A 99 -19.52 0.74 23.89
CA ASP A 99 -20.62 0.72 22.94
C ASP A 99 -20.40 1.81 21.90
N ASP A 100 -20.05 1.38 20.67
CA ASP A 100 -20.22 2.19 19.46
C ASP A 100 -21.72 2.48 19.38
N ASP A 101 -22.18 3.48 20.15
CA ASP A 101 -23.49 4.10 20.09
C ASP A 101 -23.61 4.68 18.68
N VAL A 102 -23.92 3.81 17.72
CA VAL A 102 -24.36 4.20 16.40
C VAL A 102 -25.66 4.94 16.63
N PRO A 103 -25.69 6.27 16.48
CA PRO A 103 -26.93 6.99 16.65
C PRO A 103 -27.90 6.49 15.59
N ASP A 104 -29.10 6.11 16.02
CA ASP A 104 -30.16 5.72 15.09
C ASP A 104 -30.35 6.88 14.12
N LEU A 105 -30.19 6.62 12.80
CA LEU A 105 -30.34 7.67 11.79
C LEU A 105 -31.81 8.08 11.77
N VAL A 106 -32.18 9.04 12.60
CA VAL A 106 -33.47 9.71 12.51
C VAL A 106 -33.53 10.35 11.12
N GLU A 107 -34.48 9.87 10.32
CA GLU A 107 -34.66 10.20 8.90
C GLU A 107 -35.16 11.64 8.70
N ASN A 108 -34.36 12.65 9.03
CA ASN A 108 -34.65 14.04 8.68
C ASN A 108 -34.22 14.37 7.23
N PHE A 109 -34.41 13.43 6.30
CA PHE A 109 -34.07 13.62 4.88
C PHE A 109 -35.09 14.49 4.11
N ASP A 110 -36.30 14.68 4.65
CA ASP A 110 -37.33 15.53 4.03
C ASP A 110 -37.19 17.03 4.37
N GLU A 111 -36.35 17.41 5.34
CA GLU A 111 -36.24 18.80 5.79
C GLU A 111 -35.20 19.62 5.00
N ALA A 112 -34.19 18.97 4.41
CA ALA A 112 -33.17 19.65 3.60
C ALA A 112 -33.71 20.13 2.22
N SER A 113 -34.82 19.57 1.72
CA SER A 113 -35.36 19.89 0.39
C SER A 113 -36.21 21.17 0.34
N LYS A 114 -36.45 21.88 1.44
CA LYS A 114 -37.38 23.04 1.47
C LYS A 114 -36.70 24.41 1.47
N ASN A 115 -35.37 24.50 1.48
CA ASN A 115 -34.68 25.78 1.67
C ASN A 115 -33.96 26.33 0.43
N GLU A 116 -34.18 25.76 -0.76
CA GLU A 116 -33.68 26.31 -2.03
C GLU A 116 -34.84 26.78 -2.92
N ALA A 117 -35.50 27.85 -2.46
CA ALA A 117 -36.31 28.71 -3.30
C ALA A 117 -36.10 30.18 -2.88
N ASN A 118 -34.94 30.72 -3.24
CA ASN A 118 -34.74 32.15 -3.48
C ASN A 118 -33.55 32.37 -4.43
#